data_AF-A0A5D0CKV5-F1
#
_entry.id   AF-A0A5D0CKV5-F1
#
_cell.length_a   1.000
_cell.length_b   1.000
_cell.length_c   1.000
_cell.angle_alpha   90.00
_cell.angle_beta   90.00
_cell.angle_gamma   90.00
#
_symmetry.space_group_name_H-M   'P 1'
#
loop_
_entity.id
_entity.type
_entity.pdbx_description
1 polymer ?
#
loop_
_entity_poly.entity_id
_entity_poly.type
_entity_poly.pdbx_seq_one_letter_code
_entity_poly.pdbx_strand_id
1 'polypeptide(L)'
;MKDILLWVGLFLIIVILGWLNQKQRLSGKVKAAYAQLRALNARTREDCSSDEDLALWEANLQELEKHPNEYNKLDEEIRLREAFVLYLERHYPEDIRLEKLREAAAFQKDSVWGMKIKR
;
A
#
# COMPACT_ATOMS: atom_id res chain seq x y z
N MET A 1 -40.53 24.56 -17.27
CA MET A 1 -39.79 24.85 -16.02
C MET A 1 -39.76 23.65 -15.07
N LYS A 2 -40.89 22.98 -14.79
CA LYS A 2 -40.92 21.79 -13.91
C LYS A 2 -40.13 20.59 -14.46
N ASP A 3 -40.24 20.31 -15.76
CA ASP A 3 -39.50 19.21 -16.39
C ASP A 3 -37.98 19.42 -16.36
N ILE A 4 -37.54 20.65 -16.61
CA ILE A 4 -36.12 21.02 -16.58
C ILE A 4 -35.53 20.81 -15.18
N LEU A 5 -36.27 21.16 -14.12
CA LEU A 5 -35.85 20.95 -12.74
C LEU A 5 -35.69 19.44 -12.42
N LEU A 6 -36.57 18.62 -12.98
CA LEU A 6 -36.58 17.16 -12.82
C LEU A 6 -35.37 16.51 -13.50
N TRP A 7 -35.06 16.95 -14.73
CA TRP A 7 -33.87 16.50 -15.47
C TRP A 7 -32.56 16.94 -14.84
N VAL A 8 -32.49 18.19 -14.33
CA VAL A 8 -31.31 18.68 -13.60
C VAL A 8 -31.10 17.89 -12.30
N GLY A 9 -32.17 17.61 -11.55
CA GLY A 9 -32.09 16.77 -10.35
C GLY A 9 -31.59 15.35 -10.65
N LEU A 10 -32.11 14.73 -11.71
CA LEU A 10 -31.68 13.40 -12.14
C LEU A 10 -30.21 13.37 -12.55
N PHE A 11 -29.75 14.36 -13.32
CA PHE A 11 -28.36 14.47 -13.72
C PHE A 11 -27.43 14.62 -12.51
N LEU A 12 -27.82 15.44 -11.52
CA LEU A 12 -27.05 15.62 -10.30
C LEU A 12 -26.92 14.32 -9.51
N ILE A 13 -27.99 13.54 -9.41
CA ILE A 13 -28.00 12.23 -8.74
C ILE A 13 -27.05 11.25 -9.45
N ILE A 14 -27.07 11.20 -10.79
CA ILE A 14 -26.17 10.33 -11.57
C ILE A 14 -24.70 10.70 -11.34
N VAL A 15 -24.38 11.99 -11.32
CA VAL A 15 -23.00 12.47 -11.06
C VAL A 15 -22.56 12.10 -9.65
N ILE A 16 -23.42 12.31 -8.64
CA ILE A 16 -23.12 11.96 -7.24
C ILE A 16 -22.93 10.45 -7.08
N LEU A 17 -23.81 9.63 -7.67
CA LEU A 17 -23.69 8.17 -7.64
C LEU A 17 -22.43 7.68 -8.34
N GLY A 18 -22.07 8.27 -9.48
CA GLY A 18 -20.81 7.96 -10.18
C GLY A 18 -19.59 8.25 -9.31
N TRP A 19 -19.58 9.40 -8.64
CA TRP A 19 -18.50 9.79 -7.72
C TRP A 19 -18.41 8.87 -6.50
N LEU A 20 -19.55 8.54 -5.87
CA LEU A 20 -19.59 7.61 -4.74
C LEU A 20 -19.13 6.20 -5.11
N ASN A 21 -19.56 5.69 -6.28
CA ASN A 21 -19.17 4.38 -6.77
C ASN A 21 -17.66 4.32 -7.07
N GLN A 22 -17.09 5.36 -7.69
CA GLN A 22 -15.64 5.45 -7.89
C GLN A 22 -14.89 5.41 -6.56
N LYS A 23 -15.34 6.16 -5.55
CA LYS A 23 -14.72 6.19 -4.22
C LYS A 23 -14.78 4.83 -3.52
N GLN A 24 -15.93 4.14 -3.58
CA GLN A 24 -16.09 2.79 -3.01
C GLN A 24 -15.19 1.76 -3.69
N ARG A 25 -15.13 1.77 -5.03
CA ARG A 25 -14.30 0.84 -5.79
C ARG A 25 -12.81 1.07 -5.55
N LEU A 26 -12.38 2.33 -5.39
CA LEU A 26 -11.01 2.67 -5.01
C LEU A 26 -10.67 2.10 -3.62
N SER A 27 -11.57 2.28 -2.65
CA SER A 27 -11.41 1.74 -1.30
C SER A 27 -11.31 0.21 -1.29
N GLY A 28 -12.06 -0.47 -2.18
CA GLY A 28 -11.97 -1.91 -2.36
C GLY A 28 -10.59 -2.39 -2.85
N LYS A 29 -10.00 -1.71 -3.84
CA LYS A 29 -8.66 -2.03 -4.36
C LYS A 29 -7.58 -1.82 -3.31
N VAL A 30 -7.64 -0.70 -2.59
CA VAL A 30 -6.68 -0.39 -1.51
C VAL A 30 -6.76 -1.43 -0.40
N LYS A 31 -7.98 -1.81 0.00
CA LYS A 31 -8.17 -2.85 1.03
C LYS A 31 -7.66 -4.21 0.57
N ALA A 32 -7.84 -4.55 -0.71
CA ALA A 32 -7.30 -5.78 -1.29
C ALA A 32 -5.75 -5.75 -1.30
N ALA A 33 -5.15 -4.66 -1.77
CA ALA A 33 -3.70 -4.49 -1.77
C ALA A 33 -3.12 -4.55 -0.35
N TYR A 34 -3.78 -3.92 0.63
CA TYR A 34 -3.42 -3.99 2.04
C TYR A 34 -3.39 -5.43 2.56
N ALA A 35 -4.45 -6.19 2.30
CA ALA A 35 -4.55 -7.60 2.71
C ALA A 35 -3.49 -8.47 2.03
N GLN A 36 -3.24 -8.24 0.74
CA GLN A 36 -2.29 -9.01 -0.05
C GLN A 36 -0.84 -8.73 0.39
N LEU A 37 -0.47 -7.48 0.64
CA LEU A 37 0.84 -7.12 1.20
C LEU A 37 1.06 -7.72 2.59
N ARG A 38 0.01 -7.77 3.43
CA ARG A 38 0.09 -8.45 4.72
C ARG A 38 0.37 -9.95 4.59
N ALA A 39 -0.29 -10.61 3.63
CA ALA A 39 -0.07 -12.02 3.34
C ALA A 39 1.34 -12.27 2.78
N LEU A 40 1.81 -11.42 1.87
CA LEU A 40 3.16 -11.50 1.31
C LEU A 40 4.25 -11.29 2.37
N ASN A 41 4.06 -10.33 3.28
CA ASN A 41 4.95 -10.16 4.43
C ASN A 41 4.97 -11.39 5.34
N ALA A 42 3.80 -11.96 5.65
CA ALA A 42 3.74 -13.19 6.45
C ALA A 42 4.52 -14.33 5.78
N ARG A 43 4.29 -14.57 4.48
CA ARG A 43 5.03 -15.56 3.69
C ARG A 43 6.53 -15.33 3.67
N THR A 44 6.95 -14.07 3.52
CA THR A 44 8.37 -13.69 3.53
C THR A 44 9.01 -13.99 4.88
N ARG A 45 8.30 -13.73 6.00
CA ARG A 45 8.81 -14.02 7.35
C ARG A 45 8.81 -15.51 7.68
N GLU A 46 7.86 -16.26 7.14
CA GLU A 46 7.72 -17.71 7.31
C GLU A 46 8.56 -18.54 6.33
N ASP A 47 9.45 -17.90 5.55
CA ASP A 47 10.29 -18.58 4.55
C ASP A 47 9.51 -19.29 3.43
N CYS A 48 8.23 -18.93 3.26
CA CYS A 48 7.33 -19.49 2.25
C CYS A 48 7.18 -18.59 0.99
N SER A 49 8.00 -17.55 0.88
CA SER A 49 8.03 -16.63 -0.27
C SER A 49 8.67 -17.25 -1.50
N SER A 50 8.17 -16.92 -2.70
CA SER A 50 8.71 -17.37 -3.99
C SER A 50 9.18 -16.20 -4.85
N ASP A 51 10.08 -16.45 -5.81
CA ASP A 51 10.51 -15.48 -6.82
C ASP A 51 9.34 -14.85 -7.61
N GLU A 52 8.26 -15.62 -7.82
CA GLU A 52 7.07 -15.16 -8.53
C GLU A 52 6.27 -14.10 -7.74
N ASP A 53 6.48 -14.02 -6.42
CA ASP A 53 5.81 -13.05 -5.56
C ASP A 53 6.29 -11.60 -5.82
N LEU A 54 7.41 -11.39 -6.52
CA LEU A 54 7.97 -10.06 -6.80
C LEU A 54 6.97 -9.19 -7.57
N ALA A 55 6.33 -9.75 -8.60
CA ALA A 55 5.32 -9.03 -9.38
C ALA A 55 4.12 -8.63 -8.53
N LEU A 56 3.73 -9.48 -7.56
CA LEU A 56 2.65 -9.18 -6.62
C LEU A 56 3.06 -8.11 -5.62
N TRP A 57 4.30 -8.15 -5.13
CA TRP A 57 4.86 -7.11 -4.27
C TRP A 57 4.85 -5.76 -4.97
N GLU A 58 5.46 -5.65 -6.16
CA GLU A 58 5.55 -4.39 -6.91
C GLU A 58 4.14 -3.85 -7.26
N ALA A 59 3.24 -4.70 -7.75
CA ALA A 59 1.89 -4.26 -8.13
C ALA A 59 1.09 -3.72 -6.94
N ASN A 60 1.15 -4.40 -5.78
CA ASN A 60 0.41 -3.97 -4.60
C ASN A 60 1.07 -2.78 -3.90
N LEU A 61 2.40 -2.69 -3.90
CA LEU A 61 3.12 -1.52 -3.41
C LEU A 61 2.79 -0.29 -4.23
N GLN A 62 2.82 -0.37 -5.57
CA GLN A 62 2.44 0.74 -6.44
C GLN A 62 0.99 1.20 -6.23
N GLU A 63 0.06 0.28 -5.97
CA GLU A 63 -1.32 0.65 -5.68
C GLU A 63 -1.43 1.36 -4.32
N LEU A 64 -0.70 0.89 -3.31
CA LEU A 64 -0.75 1.47 -1.97
C LEU A 64 0.03 2.79 -1.87
N GLU A 65 1.08 3.00 -2.67
CA GLU A 65 1.85 4.25 -2.74
C GLU A 65 1.00 5.45 -3.20
N LYS A 66 -0.06 5.20 -3.98
CA LYS A 66 -1.06 6.24 -4.34
C LYS A 66 -1.84 6.74 -3.12
N HIS A 67 -1.76 6.02 -2.00
CA HIS A 67 -2.46 6.26 -0.75
C HIS A 67 -1.47 6.32 0.44
N PRO A 68 -0.69 7.41 0.56
CA PRO A 68 0.43 7.49 1.50
C PRO A 68 0.02 7.28 2.97
N ASN A 69 -1.19 7.67 3.36
CA ASN A 69 -1.69 7.43 4.72
C ASN A 69 -1.88 5.92 5.01
N GLU A 70 -2.45 5.17 4.07
CA GLU A 70 -2.66 3.73 4.24
C GLU A 70 -1.35 2.96 4.13
N TYR A 71 -0.46 3.42 3.25
CA TYR A 71 0.89 2.89 3.13
C TYR A 71 1.67 3.04 4.44
N ASN A 72 1.75 4.25 4.99
CA ASN A 72 2.48 4.51 6.24
C ASN A 72 1.90 3.71 7.40
N LYS A 73 0.57 3.61 7.48
CA LYS A 73 -0.11 2.82 8.51
C LYS A 73 0.24 1.33 8.42
N LEU A 74 0.20 0.75 7.21
CA LEU A 74 0.56 -0.65 7.01
C LEU A 74 2.04 -0.87 7.36
N ASP A 75 2.90 0.04 6.93
CA ASP A 75 4.33 -0.03 7.18
C ASP A 75 4.68 0.10 8.66
N GLU A 76 3.97 0.93 9.43
CA GLU A 76 4.08 0.95 10.90
C GLU A 76 3.60 -0.35 11.55
N GLU A 77 2.51 -0.95 11.04
CA GLU A 77 1.93 -2.17 11.62
C GLU A 77 2.82 -3.40 11.39
N ILE A 78 3.33 -3.58 10.16
CA ILE A 78 3.99 -4.82 9.75
C ILE A 78 5.43 -4.63 9.27
N ARG A 79 5.98 -3.41 9.33
CA ARG A 79 7.32 -3.07 8.79
C ARG A 79 7.45 -3.51 7.35
N LEU A 80 6.51 -3.05 6.53
CA LEU A 80 6.33 -3.42 5.12
C LEU A 80 7.60 -3.22 4.29
N ARG A 81 8.27 -2.08 4.45
CA ARG A 81 9.53 -1.75 3.73
C ARG A 81 10.65 -2.72 4.08
N GLU A 82 10.81 -3.01 5.37
CA GLU A 82 11.80 -3.98 5.84
C GLU A 82 11.49 -5.39 5.35
N ALA A 83 10.21 -5.77 5.33
CA ALA A 83 9.78 -7.06 4.79
C ALA A 83 10.05 -7.19 3.28
N PHE A 84 9.84 -6.13 2.52
CA PHE A 84 10.14 -6.11 1.09
C PHE A 84 11.65 -6.15 0.83
N VAL A 85 12.45 -5.43 1.61
CA VAL A 85 13.92 -5.55 1.57
C VAL A 85 14.35 -6.97 1.89
N LEU A 86 13.82 -7.57 2.96
CA LEU A 86 14.12 -8.96 3.33
C LEU A 86 13.75 -9.95 2.23
N TYR A 87 12.63 -9.72 1.54
CA TYR A 87 12.23 -10.51 0.37
C TYR A 87 13.27 -10.39 -0.75
N LEU A 88 13.65 -9.15 -1.11
CA LEU A 88 14.64 -8.91 -2.15
C LEU A 88 16.03 -9.46 -1.80
N GLU A 89 16.47 -9.34 -0.54
CA GLU A 89 17.75 -9.90 -0.09
C GLU A 89 17.82 -11.43 -0.24
N ARG A 90 16.68 -12.12 -0.13
CA ARG A 90 16.60 -13.58 -0.25
C ARG A 90 16.56 -14.06 -1.69
N HIS A 91 15.74 -13.42 -2.52
CA HIS A 91 15.44 -13.89 -3.88
C HIS A 91 16.26 -13.16 -4.95
N TYR A 92 16.64 -11.90 -4.70
CA TYR A 92 17.34 -11.03 -5.65
C TYR A 92 18.48 -10.24 -4.98
N PRO A 93 19.49 -10.92 -4.38
CA PRO A 93 20.55 -10.25 -3.61
C PRO A 93 21.43 -9.29 -4.42
N GLU A 94 21.44 -9.41 -5.76
CA GLU A 94 22.22 -8.55 -6.66
C GLU A 94 21.43 -7.32 -7.16
N ASP A 95 20.19 -7.11 -6.70
CA ASP A 95 19.38 -5.97 -7.12
C ASP A 95 20.01 -4.64 -6.63
N ILE A 96 20.34 -3.76 -7.58
CA ILE A 96 20.91 -2.42 -7.35
C ILE A 96 19.98 -1.54 -6.50
N ARG A 97 18.68 -1.84 -6.47
CA ARG A 97 17.67 -1.12 -5.67
C ARG A 97 17.77 -1.43 -4.18
N LEU A 98 18.37 -2.56 -3.79
CA LEU A 98 18.44 -3.01 -2.41
C LEU A 98 19.08 -1.96 -1.49
N GLU A 99 20.20 -1.36 -1.89
CA GLU A 99 20.89 -0.35 -1.08
C GLU A 99 19.96 0.82 -0.75
N LYS A 100 19.28 1.38 -1.77
CA LYS A 100 18.35 2.50 -1.59
C LYS A 100 17.13 2.13 -0.75
N LEU A 101 16.57 0.94 -0.96
CA LEU A 101 15.41 0.46 -0.21
C LEU A 101 15.79 0.18 1.25
N ARG A 102 17.00 -0.32 1.50
CA ARG A 102 17.55 -0.55 2.84
C ARG A 102 17.77 0.77 3.58
N GLU A 103 18.32 1.78 2.92
CA GLU A 103 18.45 3.12 3.50
C GLU A 103 17.09 3.71 3.87
N ALA A 104 16.10 3.59 2.98
CA ALA A 104 14.74 4.06 3.23
C ALA A 104 14.07 3.34 4.41
N ALA A 105 14.27 2.02 4.53
CA ALA A 105 13.77 1.22 5.65
C ALA A 105 14.50 1.54 6.97
N ALA A 106 15.80 1.81 6.91
CA ALA A 106 16.63 2.16 8.08
C ALA A 106 16.24 3.54 8.66
N PHE A 107 16.01 4.54 7.81
CA PHE A 107 15.61 5.89 8.24
C PHE A 107 14.34 5.92 9.10
N GLN A 108 13.42 5.00 8.82
CA GLN A 108 12.18 4.87 9.58
C GLN A 108 12.35 4.11 10.89
N LYS A 109 13.24 3.09 10.93
CA LYS A 109 13.63 2.45 12.20
C LYS A 109 14.18 3.48 13.18
N ASP A 110 15.04 4.38 12.71
CA ASP A 110 15.62 5.43 13.53
C ASP A 110 14.59 6.50 13.93
N SER A 111 13.61 6.79 13.07
CA SER A 111 12.50 7.71 13.41
C SER A 111 11.56 7.12 14.48
N VAL A 112 11.30 5.82 14.45
CA VAL A 112 10.48 5.12 15.48
C VAL A 112 11.26 4.95 16.79
N TRP A 113 12.58 4.75 16.73
CA TRP A 113 13.45 4.67 17.91
C TRP A 113 13.79 6.04 18.52
N GLY A 114 13.74 7.13 17.74
CA GLY A 114 13.99 8.50 18.20
C GLY A 114 13.01 9.04 19.23
N MET A 115 11.85 8.38 19.43
CA MET A 115 10.88 8.74 20.49
C MET A 115 11.12 8.03 21.83
N LYS A 116 12.10 7.13 21.95
CA LYS A 116 12.34 6.36 23.19
C LYS A 116 13.79 6.37 23.67
N ILE A 117 14.47 7.51 23.65
CA ILE A 117 15.65 7.69 24.51
C ILE A 117 15.63 9.08 25.17
N LYS A 118 14.82 9.20 26.22
CA LYS A 118 15.11 10.13 27.32
C LYS A 118 15.00 9.36 28.64
N ARG A 119 16.21 9.03 29.12
CA ARG A 119 16.68 8.80 30.50
C ARG A 119 15.78 8.03 31.46
#